data_AF-A0A318NK10-F1
#
_entry.id   AF-A0A318NK10-F1
#
_cell.length_a   1.000
_cell.length_b   1.000
_cell.length_c   1.000
_cell.angle_alpha   90.00
_cell.angle_beta   90.00
_cell.angle_gamma   90.00
#
_symmetry.space_group_name_H-M   'P 1'
#
loop_
_entity.id
_entity.type
_entity.pdbx_description
1 polymer ?
#
loop_
_entity_poly.entity_id
_entity_poly.type
_entity_poly.pdbx_seq_one_letter_code
_entity_poly.pdbx_strand_id
1 'polypeptide(L)'
;MVRQMRRLAAVLAGTLATALLSLGTAGPVSAAPNPAPAGVDITGVGLSEPLRLRADTQPAHASAVIDQVNFLGRTGMPRGPKPADLGPKYTIVVLAGETPKQTYDLYPKAVGGPRIFRPAKQPDARKTSAGWFLGRLSMSETLRTAGVPLERQFDTVSGGVGGGERVLPEDTLDPAKDLDEALGDLQRLLLLNVGVMLTITVGLAGIALLIRRRTR
;
A
#
# COMPACT_ATOMS: atom_id res chain seq x y z
N MET A 1 -29.34 -0.12 55.27
CA MET A 1 -28.19 -0.27 54.34
C MET A 1 -28.46 -1.22 53.16
N VAL A 2 -29.30 -2.25 53.31
CA VAL A 2 -29.63 -3.26 52.27
C VAL A 2 -30.29 -2.67 51.01
N ARG A 3 -31.09 -1.60 51.14
CA ARG A 3 -31.80 -0.95 50.01
C ARG A 3 -30.88 -0.22 49.02
N GLN A 4 -29.72 0.27 49.47
CA GLN A 4 -28.77 0.99 48.61
C GLN A 4 -27.78 0.04 47.92
N MET A 5 -27.45 -1.11 48.53
CA MET A 5 -26.69 -2.17 47.87
C MET A 5 -27.49 -2.82 46.73
N ARG A 6 -28.81 -3.00 46.91
CA ARG A 6 -29.70 -3.46 45.82
C ARG A 6 -29.76 -2.48 44.64
N ARG A 7 -29.73 -1.16 44.88
CA ARG A 7 -29.73 -0.15 43.81
C ARG A 7 -28.40 -0.07 43.07
N LEU A 8 -27.27 -0.25 43.77
CA LEU A 8 -25.95 -0.30 43.13
C LEU A 8 -25.73 -1.58 42.30
N ALA A 9 -26.22 -2.72 42.78
CA ALA A 9 -26.21 -3.96 42.00
C ALA A 9 -27.09 -3.87 40.74
N ALA A 10 -28.23 -3.18 40.81
CA ALA A 10 -29.10 -2.94 39.65
C ALA A 10 -28.46 -2.01 38.60
N VAL A 11 -27.70 -1.00 39.03
CA VAL A 11 -26.99 -0.08 38.12
C VAL A 11 -25.80 -0.76 37.44
N LEU A 12 -25.04 -1.59 38.18
CA LEU A 12 -23.91 -2.37 37.61
C LEU A 12 -24.38 -3.47 36.64
N ALA A 13 -25.52 -4.11 36.90
CA ALA A 13 -26.12 -5.06 35.97
C ALA A 13 -26.68 -4.36 34.71
N GLY A 14 -27.21 -3.14 34.86
CA GLY A 14 -27.71 -2.34 33.73
C GLY A 14 -26.63 -1.86 32.78
N THR A 15 -25.44 -1.50 33.28
CA THR A 15 -24.30 -1.07 32.45
C THR A 15 -23.57 -2.21 31.76
N LEU A 16 -23.59 -3.43 32.33
CA LEU A 16 -23.06 -4.61 31.65
C LEU A 16 -23.98 -5.09 30.52
N ALA A 17 -25.30 -4.97 30.69
CA ALA A 17 -26.27 -5.36 29.66
C ALA A 17 -26.19 -4.45 28.43
N THR A 18 -26.05 -3.13 28.60
CA THR A 18 -25.92 -2.19 27.47
C THR A 18 -24.57 -2.29 26.76
N ALA A 19 -23.50 -2.73 27.44
CA ALA A 19 -22.21 -3.01 26.80
C ALA A 19 -22.20 -4.34 26.03
N LEU A 20 -23.02 -5.33 26.40
CA LEU A 20 -23.14 -6.60 25.67
C LEU A 20 -24.09 -6.51 24.46
N LEU A 21 -25.06 -5.59 24.49
CA LEU A 21 -26.00 -5.35 23.38
C LEU A 21 -25.40 -4.50 22.23
N SER A 22 -24.30 -3.78 22.46
CA SER A 22 -23.61 -2.99 21.43
C SER A 22 -22.59 -3.78 20.60
N LEU A 23 -22.30 -5.05 20.96
CA LEU A 23 -21.52 -5.97 20.11
C LEU A 23 -22.39 -6.77 19.12
N GLY A 24 -23.72 -6.58 19.12
CA GLY A 24 -24.66 -7.41 18.35
C GLY A 24 -24.95 -6.97 16.91
N THR A 25 -24.41 -5.85 16.42
CA THR A 25 -24.76 -5.32 15.09
C THR A 25 -23.62 -5.30 14.07
N ALA A 26 -22.48 -5.94 14.37
CA ALA A 26 -21.51 -6.26 13.32
C ALA A 26 -22.04 -7.48 12.55
N GLY A 27 -22.98 -7.24 11.63
CA GLY A 27 -23.33 -8.22 10.62
C GLY A 27 -22.07 -8.68 9.90
N PRO A 28 -22.02 -9.92 9.38
CA PRO A 28 -20.86 -10.39 8.63
C PRO A 28 -20.59 -9.38 7.52
N VAL A 29 -19.42 -8.74 7.58
CA VAL A 29 -18.88 -7.99 6.46
C VAL A 29 -18.83 -8.99 5.31
N SER A 30 -19.77 -8.86 4.39
CA SER A 30 -19.72 -9.54 3.11
C SER A 30 -18.43 -9.04 2.46
N ALA A 31 -17.39 -9.88 2.50
CA ALA A 31 -16.18 -9.64 1.74
C ALA A 31 -16.61 -9.33 0.31
N ALA A 32 -16.20 -8.16 -0.19
CA ALA A 32 -16.45 -7.79 -1.58
C ALA A 32 -15.98 -8.95 -2.48
N PRO A 33 -16.69 -9.26 -3.59
CA PRO A 33 -16.29 -10.32 -4.50
C PRO A 33 -14.81 -10.19 -4.82
N ASN A 34 -14.06 -11.27 -4.57
CA ASN A 34 -12.61 -11.28 -4.81
C ASN A 34 -12.38 -10.84 -6.26
N PRO A 35 -11.71 -9.70 -6.52
CA PRO A 35 -11.52 -9.23 -7.87
C PRO A 35 -10.84 -10.33 -8.68
N ALA A 36 -11.31 -10.54 -9.91
CA ALA A 36 -10.77 -11.57 -10.78
C ALA A 36 -9.24 -11.43 -10.88
N PRO A 37 -8.48 -12.55 -10.90
CA PRO A 37 -7.03 -12.52 -10.93
C PRO A 37 -6.54 -11.60 -12.04
N ALA A 38 -5.75 -10.59 -11.68
CA ALA A 38 -5.24 -9.65 -12.67
C ALA A 38 -4.14 -10.31 -13.52
N GLY A 39 -4.10 -9.98 -14.80
CA GLY A 39 -3.09 -10.46 -15.73
C GLY A 39 -2.39 -9.31 -16.43
N VAL A 40 -1.26 -9.61 -17.05
CA VAL A 40 -0.54 -8.65 -17.89
C VAL A 40 -0.05 -9.35 -19.15
N ASP A 41 -0.33 -8.76 -20.29
CA ASP A 41 0.29 -9.13 -21.56
C ASP A 41 1.32 -8.07 -21.94
N ILE A 42 2.57 -8.49 -22.17
CA ILE A 42 3.67 -7.61 -22.54
C ILE A 42 4.10 -7.95 -23.97
N THR A 43 4.18 -6.94 -24.82
CA THR A 43 4.69 -7.04 -26.19
C THR A 43 5.80 -6.01 -26.39
N GLY A 44 6.78 -6.29 -27.24
CA GLY A 44 7.84 -5.33 -27.52
C GLY A 44 9.07 -5.95 -28.15
N VAL A 45 10.14 -5.16 -28.20
CA VAL A 45 11.38 -5.53 -28.87
C VAL A 45 12.02 -6.75 -28.21
N GLY A 46 12.38 -7.75 -29.04
CA GLY A 46 13.03 -8.99 -28.60
C GLY A 46 12.07 -10.10 -28.16
N LEU A 47 10.75 -9.85 -28.11
CA LEU A 47 9.73 -10.86 -27.83
C LEU A 47 9.10 -11.33 -29.14
N SER A 48 9.23 -12.62 -29.46
CA SER A 48 8.59 -13.23 -30.64
C SER A 48 7.09 -13.45 -30.44
N GLU A 49 6.67 -13.67 -29.20
CA GLU A 49 5.27 -13.82 -28.79
C GLU A 49 4.98 -12.90 -27.59
N PRO A 50 3.72 -12.46 -27.38
CA PRO A 50 3.34 -11.72 -26.19
C PRO A 50 3.67 -12.51 -24.93
N LEU A 51 4.45 -11.91 -24.03
CA LEU A 51 4.74 -12.48 -22.73
C LEU A 51 3.49 -12.33 -21.85
N ARG A 52 2.88 -13.46 -21.52
CA ARG A 52 1.64 -13.52 -20.74
C ARG A 52 1.95 -13.84 -19.29
N LEU A 53 1.74 -12.86 -18.41
CA LEU A 53 1.82 -13.02 -16.97
C LEU A 53 0.40 -13.10 -16.43
N ARG A 54 0.14 -14.07 -15.56
CA ARG A 54 -1.16 -14.27 -14.94
C ARG A 54 -0.97 -14.35 -13.43
N ALA A 55 -1.86 -13.73 -12.66
CA ALA A 55 -1.78 -13.80 -11.21
C ALA A 55 -1.90 -15.22 -10.66
N ASP A 56 -2.57 -16.13 -11.38
CA ASP A 56 -2.74 -17.52 -10.93
C ASP A 56 -1.46 -18.34 -11.00
N THR A 57 -0.60 -18.06 -11.98
CA THR A 57 0.65 -18.83 -12.20
C THR A 57 1.89 -18.09 -11.71
N GLN A 58 1.92 -16.76 -11.88
CA GLN A 58 3.06 -15.90 -11.58
C GLN A 58 2.60 -14.63 -10.84
N PRO A 59 2.01 -14.75 -9.64
CA PRO A 59 1.40 -13.63 -8.91
C PRO A 59 2.38 -12.49 -8.66
N ALA A 60 3.60 -12.80 -8.22
CA ALA A 60 4.61 -11.80 -7.89
C ALA A 60 5.09 -11.00 -9.11
N HIS A 61 5.27 -11.64 -10.27
CA HIS A 61 5.67 -10.94 -11.50
C HIS A 61 4.53 -10.12 -12.08
N ALA A 62 3.31 -10.66 -12.10
CA ALA A 62 2.14 -9.93 -12.56
C ALA A 62 1.89 -8.68 -11.71
N SER A 63 1.91 -8.81 -10.38
CA SER A 63 1.72 -7.66 -9.47
C SER A 63 2.82 -6.62 -9.62
N ALA A 64 4.09 -7.05 -9.67
CA ALA A 64 5.21 -6.13 -9.80
C ALA A 64 5.13 -5.29 -11.08
N VAL A 65 4.69 -5.89 -12.20
CA VAL A 65 4.50 -5.16 -13.46
C VAL A 65 3.28 -4.24 -13.39
N ILE A 66 2.17 -4.67 -12.81
CA ILE A 66 0.97 -3.83 -12.61
C ILE A 66 1.32 -2.60 -11.76
N ASP A 67 2.15 -2.76 -10.72
CA ASP A 67 2.56 -1.69 -9.83
C ASP A 67 3.42 -0.60 -10.53
N GLN A 68 3.98 -0.90 -11.71
CA GLN A 68 4.65 0.09 -12.56
C GLN A 68 3.68 1.06 -13.24
N VAL A 69 2.38 0.74 -13.31
CA VAL A 69 1.39 1.58 -14.01
C VAL A 69 0.18 1.94 -13.16
N ASN A 70 -0.07 1.22 -12.06
CA ASN A 70 -1.24 1.44 -11.22
C ASN A 70 -1.19 2.78 -10.43
N PHE A 71 0.02 3.31 -10.17
CA PHE A 71 0.18 4.57 -9.45
C PHE A 71 -0.10 5.82 -10.30
N LEU A 72 -0.38 5.64 -11.60
CA LEU A 72 -0.48 6.75 -12.53
C LEU A 72 -1.72 7.60 -12.28
N GLY A 73 -1.50 8.91 -12.20
CA GLY A 73 -2.58 9.89 -12.01
C GLY A 73 -3.54 9.98 -13.20
N ARG A 74 -4.61 10.76 -12.99
CA ARG A 74 -5.62 11.01 -14.04
C ARG A 74 -5.06 11.83 -15.20
N THR A 75 -4.18 12.79 -14.94
CA THR A 75 -3.61 13.68 -15.95
C THR A 75 -2.11 13.45 -16.06
N GLY A 76 -1.63 13.19 -17.27
CA GLY A 76 -0.20 13.07 -17.57
C GLY A 76 0.35 14.36 -18.19
N MET A 77 1.66 14.42 -18.35
CA MET A 77 2.35 15.48 -19.09
C MET A 77 1.98 15.41 -20.57
N PRO A 78 1.76 16.54 -21.25
CA PRO A 78 1.36 16.57 -22.65
C PRO A 78 2.50 16.23 -23.61
N ARG A 79 3.76 16.40 -23.18
CA ARG A 79 4.96 16.13 -23.97
C ARG A 79 5.81 15.07 -23.29
N GLY A 80 6.30 14.13 -24.09
CA GLY A 80 7.25 13.12 -23.68
C GLY A 80 8.70 13.51 -23.99
N PRO A 81 9.65 12.59 -23.74
CA PRO A 81 11.02 12.72 -24.20
C PRO A 81 11.09 12.86 -25.73
N LYS A 82 12.23 13.30 -26.25
CA LYS A 82 12.45 13.35 -27.70
C LYS A 82 12.44 11.92 -28.26
N PRO A 83 11.99 11.69 -29.51
CA PRO A 83 11.94 10.35 -30.10
C PRO A 83 13.28 9.61 -30.10
N ALA A 84 14.39 10.33 -30.28
CA ALA A 84 15.75 9.78 -30.24
C ALA A 84 16.14 9.26 -28.85
N ASP A 85 15.49 9.77 -27.79
CA ASP A 85 15.81 9.49 -26.40
C ASP A 85 14.88 8.45 -25.76
N LEU A 86 13.92 7.87 -26.50
CA LEU A 86 12.92 6.95 -25.95
C LEU A 86 13.42 5.51 -25.75
N GLY A 87 14.36 5.05 -26.57
CA GLY A 87 14.79 3.65 -26.57
C GLY A 87 13.68 2.67 -27.01
N PRO A 88 13.77 1.38 -26.63
CA PRO A 88 12.82 0.36 -27.06
C PRO A 88 11.45 0.55 -26.38
N LYS A 89 10.39 0.34 -27.16
CA LYS A 89 9.00 0.39 -26.70
C LYS A 89 8.52 -0.99 -26.27
N TYR A 90 7.90 -1.06 -25.10
CA TYR A 90 7.16 -2.23 -24.61
C TYR A 90 5.73 -1.86 -24.31
N THR A 91 4.76 -2.50 -24.98
CA THR A 91 3.35 -2.26 -24.74
C THR A 91 2.83 -3.28 -23.74
N ILE A 92 2.24 -2.76 -22.66
CA ILE A 92 1.66 -3.50 -21.56
C ILE A 92 0.14 -3.39 -21.63
N VAL A 93 -0.52 -4.53 -21.60
CA VAL A 93 -1.97 -4.63 -21.48
C VAL A 93 -2.31 -5.25 -20.14
N VAL A 94 -2.93 -4.45 -19.26
CA VAL A 94 -3.42 -4.90 -17.96
C VAL A 94 -4.80 -5.53 -18.14
N LEU A 95 -4.94 -6.74 -17.62
CA LEU A 95 -6.15 -7.55 -17.68
C LEU A 95 -6.80 -7.64 -16.31
N ALA A 96 -8.13 -7.70 -16.28
CA ALA A 96 -8.90 -8.17 -15.13
C ALA A 96 -9.51 -9.52 -15.52
N GLY A 97 -9.00 -10.62 -14.96
CA GLY A 97 -9.17 -11.95 -15.56
C GLY A 97 -8.56 -11.99 -16.95
N GLU A 98 -9.34 -12.43 -17.94
CA GLU A 98 -8.92 -12.44 -19.36
C GLU A 98 -9.40 -11.21 -20.16
N THR A 99 -10.01 -10.22 -19.49
CA THR A 99 -10.54 -9.02 -20.18
C THR A 99 -9.51 -7.88 -20.15
N PRO A 100 -9.08 -7.36 -21.31
CA PRO A 100 -8.21 -6.19 -21.38
C PRO A 100 -8.87 -4.93 -20.82
N LYS A 101 -8.23 -4.30 -19.83
CA LYS A 101 -8.74 -3.10 -19.16
C LYS A 101 -7.96 -1.85 -19.48
N GLN A 102 -6.65 -1.94 -19.48
CA GLN A 102 -5.80 -0.77 -19.69
C GLN A 102 -4.60 -1.12 -20.56
N THR A 103 -4.15 -0.15 -21.34
CA THR A 103 -2.95 -0.27 -22.17
C THR A 103 -2.01 0.88 -21.87
N TYR A 104 -0.73 0.56 -21.75
CA TYR A 104 0.36 1.49 -21.48
C TYR A 104 1.57 1.15 -22.36
N ASP A 105 2.27 2.16 -22.85
CA ASP A 105 3.56 1.99 -23.50
C ASP A 105 4.66 2.38 -22.52
N LEU A 106 5.57 1.46 -22.24
CA LEU A 106 6.74 1.66 -21.40
C LEU A 106 7.99 1.83 -22.25
N TYR A 107 8.83 2.75 -21.81
CA TYR A 107 10.11 3.09 -22.41
C TYR A 107 11.20 3.01 -21.32
N PRO A 108 11.65 1.78 -20.97
CA PRO A 108 12.57 1.57 -19.86
C PRO A 108 13.89 2.30 -20.04
N LYS A 109 14.41 2.40 -21.28
CA LYS A 109 15.67 3.09 -21.58
C LYS A 109 15.51 4.56 -21.97
N ALA A 110 14.36 5.19 -21.67
CA ALA A 110 14.19 6.60 -22.02
C ALA A 110 15.13 7.51 -21.20
N VAL A 111 15.85 8.40 -21.89
CA VAL A 111 16.84 9.32 -21.33
C VAL A 111 16.15 10.59 -20.83
N GLY A 112 16.04 10.73 -19.51
CA GLY A 112 15.46 11.91 -18.86
C GLY A 112 13.96 12.09 -19.12
N GLY A 113 13.19 12.32 -18.04
CA GLY A 113 11.75 12.61 -18.15
C GLY A 113 10.85 11.38 -18.14
N PRO A 114 9.62 11.48 -18.68
CA PRO A 114 8.60 10.46 -18.51
C PRO A 114 8.88 9.21 -19.36
N ARG A 115 8.70 8.05 -18.74
CA ARG A 115 9.00 6.73 -19.31
C ARG A 115 7.75 5.93 -19.66
N ILE A 116 6.58 6.42 -19.25
CA ILE A 116 5.31 5.74 -19.46
C ILE A 116 4.41 6.63 -20.29
N PHE A 117 3.82 6.09 -21.34
CA PHE A 117 2.79 6.74 -22.12
C PHE A 117 1.48 5.97 -21.98
N ARG A 118 0.42 6.67 -21.59
CA ARG A 118 -0.94 6.12 -21.62
C ARG A 118 -1.61 6.61 -22.90
N PRO A 119 -2.00 5.72 -23.84
CA PRO A 119 -2.78 6.12 -25.01
C PRO A 119 -4.18 6.61 -24.63
N ALA A 120 -4.76 7.51 -25.44
CA ALA A 120 -6.14 7.97 -25.23
C ALA A 120 -7.16 6.85 -25.49
N LYS A 121 -6.87 5.98 -26.47
CA LYS A 121 -7.68 4.80 -26.80
C LYS A 121 -7.33 3.68 -25.82
N GLN A 122 -8.27 3.35 -24.95
CA GLN A 122 -8.14 2.24 -24.01
C GLN A 122 -9.08 1.09 -24.42
N PRO A 123 -8.73 -0.18 -24.13
CA PRO A 123 -9.53 -1.32 -24.53
C PRO A 123 -10.92 -1.36 -23.87
N ASP A 124 -11.05 -0.84 -22.65
CA ASP A 124 -12.31 -0.77 -21.89
C ASP A 124 -13.25 0.37 -22.35
N ALA A 125 -13.02 0.95 -23.54
CA ALA A 125 -13.77 2.06 -24.16
C ALA A 125 -13.93 3.35 -23.31
N ARG A 126 -13.34 3.40 -22.12
CA ARG A 126 -13.31 4.56 -21.22
C ARG A 126 -12.61 5.75 -21.88
N LYS A 127 -13.21 6.93 -21.72
CA LYS A 127 -12.58 8.20 -22.15
C LYS A 127 -11.41 8.51 -21.22
N THR A 128 -10.19 8.37 -21.73
CA THR A 128 -8.96 8.77 -21.03
C THR A 128 -8.17 9.75 -21.87
N SER A 129 -7.56 10.74 -21.22
CA SER A 129 -6.58 11.60 -21.88
C SER A 129 -5.28 10.82 -22.11
N ALA A 130 -4.73 10.98 -23.32
CA ALA A 130 -3.36 10.58 -23.59
C ALA A 130 -2.41 11.42 -22.73
N GLY A 131 -1.37 10.80 -22.20
CA GLY A 131 -0.42 11.51 -21.36
C GLY A 131 0.83 10.72 -21.06
N TRP A 132 1.88 11.47 -20.78
CA TRP A 132 3.18 10.97 -20.37
C TRP A 132 3.34 11.02 -18.86
N PHE A 133 3.98 10.00 -18.29
CA PHE A 133 4.17 9.86 -16.85
C PHE A 133 5.60 9.43 -16.52
N LEU A 134 6.09 9.90 -15.39
CA LEU A 134 7.36 9.44 -14.84
C LEU A 134 7.23 7.94 -14.50
N GLY A 135 8.21 7.16 -14.93
CA GLY A 135 8.31 5.75 -14.53
C GLY A 135 8.96 5.63 -13.15
N ARG A 136 8.82 4.46 -12.52
CA ARG A 136 9.61 4.14 -11.34
C ARG A 136 11.05 3.83 -11.74
N LEU A 137 11.98 4.06 -10.81
CA LEU A 137 13.40 3.74 -11.01
C LEU A 137 13.64 2.23 -11.18
N SER A 138 12.77 1.38 -10.65
CA SER A 138 12.89 -0.07 -10.76
C SER A 138 12.32 -0.66 -12.07
N MET A 139 11.80 0.17 -12.98
CA MET A 139 11.06 -0.31 -14.16
C MET A 139 11.86 -1.30 -15.02
N SER A 140 13.10 -0.96 -15.38
CA SER A 140 13.91 -1.81 -16.25
C SER A 140 14.22 -3.16 -15.59
N GLU A 141 14.43 -3.15 -14.28
CA GLU A 141 14.68 -4.37 -13.51
C GLU A 141 13.41 -5.24 -13.41
N THR A 142 12.26 -4.63 -13.10
CA THR A 142 10.99 -5.34 -13.02
C THR A 142 10.62 -6.00 -14.34
N LEU A 143 10.82 -5.32 -15.47
CA LEU A 143 10.56 -5.92 -16.78
C LEU A 143 11.53 -7.06 -17.09
N ARG A 144 12.80 -6.92 -16.72
CA ARG A 144 13.80 -7.97 -16.93
C ARG A 144 13.50 -9.22 -16.11
N THR A 145 13.19 -9.06 -14.82
CA THR A 145 12.85 -10.20 -13.94
C THR A 145 11.54 -10.86 -14.35
N ALA A 146 10.62 -10.13 -14.98
CA ALA A 146 9.42 -10.69 -15.57
C ALA A 146 9.67 -11.50 -16.87
N GLY A 147 10.86 -11.41 -17.46
CA GLY A 147 11.24 -12.16 -18.67
C GLY A 147 11.37 -11.32 -19.94
N VAL A 148 11.29 -9.99 -19.86
CA VAL A 148 11.57 -9.12 -21.01
C VAL A 148 13.08 -9.10 -21.28
N PRO A 149 13.53 -9.34 -22.53
CA PRO A 149 14.95 -9.37 -22.89
C PRO A 149 15.55 -7.96 -22.91
N LEU A 150 15.86 -7.45 -21.72
CA LEU A 150 16.53 -6.18 -21.51
C LEU A 150 17.94 -6.40 -21.00
N GLU A 151 18.91 -5.71 -21.59
CA GLU A 151 20.29 -5.69 -21.09
C GLU A 151 20.35 -5.23 -19.63
N ARG A 152 21.32 -5.77 -18.89
CA ARG A 152 21.56 -5.40 -17.48
C ARG A 152 22.14 -4.00 -17.41
N GLN A 153 21.29 -3.04 -17.05
CA GLN A 153 21.68 -1.65 -16.78
C GLN A 153 21.00 -1.21 -15.47
N PHE A 154 21.75 -0.46 -14.67
CA PHE A 154 21.20 0.22 -13.51
C PHE A 154 20.55 1.52 -13.99
N ASP A 155 19.27 1.70 -13.67
CA ASP A 155 18.56 2.96 -13.90
C ASP A 155 19.08 4.01 -12.90
N THR A 156 20.24 4.59 -13.20
CA THR A 156 20.76 5.74 -12.45
C THR A 156 20.10 7.01 -12.97
N VAL A 157 19.73 7.91 -12.06
CA VAL A 157 19.28 9.25 -12.40
C VAL A 157 20.50 10.02 -12.90
N SER A 158 20.79 9.93 -14.20
CA SER A 158 21.84 10.76 -14.82
C SER A 158 21.35 12.22 -14.87
N GLY A 159 21.48 12.92 -13.75
CA GLY A 159 21.04 14.32 -13.64
C GLY A 159 20.94 14.92 -12.23
N GLY A 160 21.32 14.19 -11.18
CA GLY A 160 21.39 14.73 -9.82
C GLY A 160 22.83 14.81 -9.33
N VAL A 161 23.41 16.01 -9.33
CA VAL A 161 24.64 16.31 -8.59
C VAL A 161 24.29 16.29 -7.10
N GLY A 162 24.82 15.32 -6.36
CA GLY A 162 24.79 15.30 -4.89
C GLY A 162 24.07 14.10 -4.29
N GLY A 163 24.85 13.10 -3.87
CA GLY A 163 24.35 11.98 -3.08
C GLY A 163 25.28 10.78 -3.21
N GLY A 164 26.38 10.83 -2.46
CA GLY A 164 27.46 9.85 -2.50
C GLY A 164 26.97 8.40 -2.49
N GLU A 165 27.57 7.63 -3.39
CA GLU A 165 28.03 6.26 -3.19
C GLU A 165 27.77 5.74 -1.77
N ARG A 166 26.64 5.06 -1.58
CA ARG A 166 26.49 4.16 -0.45
C ARG A 166 27.07 2.82 -0.88
N VAL A 167 28.39 2.69 -0.71
CA VAL A 167 28.97 1.43 -0.28
C VAL A 167 28.13 1.00 0.92
N LEU A 168 27.30 -0.03 0.76
CA LEU A 168 26.74 -0.71 1.92
C LEU A 168 27.93 -1.36 2.62
N PRO A 169 28.28 -0.98 3.87
CA PRO A 169 29.08 -1.86 4.68
C PRO A 169 28.24 -3.12 4.88
N GLU A 170 28.77 -4.27 4.46
CA GLU A 170 28.15 -5.59 4.60
C GLU A 170 28.11 -6.08 6.07
N ASP A 171 28.17 -5.16 7.03
CA ASP A 171 28.18 -5.46 8.45
C ASP A 171 27.07 -4.66 9.15
N THR A 172 26.15 -5.42 9.77
CA THR A 172 25.11 -5.01 10.74
C THR A 172 23.80 -4.42 10.20
N LEU A 173 22.98 -5.28 9.58
CA LEU A 173 21.52 -5.19 9.75
C LEU A 173 21.05 -6.52 10.37
N ASP A 174 20.85 -6.53 11.68
CA ASP A 174 20.18 -7.62 12.38
C ASP A 174 18.73 -7.18 12.66
N PRO A 175 17.79 -7.40 11.71
CA PRO A 175 16.44 -6.84 11.75
C PRO A 175 15.60 -7.28 12.95
N ALA A 176 16.04 -8.31 13.69
CA ALA A 176 15.39 -8.75 14.93
C ALA A 176 15.60 -7.76 16.08
N LYS A 177 16.76 -7.09 16.16
CA LYS A 177 17.09 -6.16 17.26
C LYS A 177 16.31 -4.85 17.19
N ASP A 178 16.15 -4.30 15.99
CA ASP A 178 15.43 -3.03 15.79
C ASP A 178 13.91 -3.16 16.00
N LEU A 179 13.34 -4.35 15.77
CA LEU A 179 11.91 -4.60 16.01
C LEU A 179 11.59 -4.69 17.50
N ASP A 180 12.45 -5.31 18.30
CA ASP A 180 12.26 -5.43 19.74
C ASP A 180 12.38 -4.06 20.44
N GLU A 181 13.28 -3.20 19.98
CA GLU A 181 13.45 -1.84 20.52
C GLU A 181 12.26 -0.93 20.19
N ALA A 182 11.77 -0.98 18.93
CA ALA A 182 10.58 -0.22 18.52
C ALA A 182 9.28 -0.71 19.20
N LEU A 183 9.13 -2.01 19.42
CA LEU A 183 8.00 -2.58 20.16
C LEU A 183 8.06 -2.25 21.66
N GLY A 184 9.26 -2.24 22.25
CA GLY A 184 9.48 -1.85 23.64
C GLY A 184 9.08 -0.40 23.91
N ASP A 185 9.45 0.52 23.01
CA ASP A 185 9.08 1.92 23.11
C ASP A 185 7.57 2.16 22.94
N LEU A 186 6.93 1.46 22.00
CA LEU A 186 5.48 1.52 21.82
C LEU A 186 4.75 0.99 23.06
N GLN A 187 5.19 -0.14 23.60
CA GLN A 187 4.63 -0.74 24.82
C GLN A 187 4.78 0.20 26.02
N ARG A 188 5.93 0.87 26.15
CA ARG A 188 6.18 1.82 27.24
C ARG A 188 5.27 3.05 27.16
N LEU A 189 5.05 3.60 25.97
CA LEU A 189 4.11 4.71 25.76
C LEU A 189 2.66 4.30 26.05
N LEU A 190 2.27 3.09 25.63
CA LEU A 190 0.91 2.56 25.87
C LEU A 190 0.67 2.29 27.36
N LEU A 191 1.62 1.65 28.05
CA LEU A 191 1.54 1.39 29.49
C LEU A 191 1.53 2.68 30.31
N LEU A 192 2.30 3.69 29.90
CA LEU A 192 2.28 5.00 30.55
C LEU A 192 0.90 5.66 30.42
N ASN A 193 0.33 5.69 29.22
CA ASN A 193 -0.99 6.28 28.99
C ASN A 193 -2.11 5.54 29.74
N VAL A 194 -2.09 4.20 29.75
CA VAL A 194 -3.05 3.38 30.50
C VAL A 194 -2.89 3.57 32.02
N GLY A 195 -1.65 3.64 32.51
CA GLY A 195 -1.35 3.90 33.91
C GLY A 195 -1.89 5.25 34.38
N VAL A 196 -1.66 6.32 33.62
CA VAL A 196 -2.19 7.65 33.92
C VAL A 196 -3.72 7.64 33.94
N MET A 197 -4.37 7.00 32.96
CA MET A 197 -5.83 6.88 32.91
C MET A 197 -6.40 6.16 34.14
N LEU A 198 -5.79 5.04 34.55
CA LEU A 198 -6.19 4.30 35.75
C LEU A 198 -6.01 5.14 37.01
N THR A 199 -4.91 5.89 37.11
CA THR A 199 -4.63 6.72 38.28
C THR A 199 -5.66 7.85 38.44
N ILE A 200 -6.00 8.52 37.33
CA ILE A 200 -7.06 9.54 37.29
C ILE A 200 -8.39 8.93 37.70
N THR A 201 -8.73 7.76 37.15
CA THR A 201 -10.01 7.08 37.41
C THR A 201 -10.14 6.66 38.87
N VAL A 202 -9.08 6.11 39.47
CA VAL A 202 -9.05 5.72 40.88
C VAL A 202 -9.09 6.97 41.78
N GLY A 203 -8.38 8.03 41.43
CA GLY A 203 -8.41 9.31 42.15
C GLY A 203 -9.81 9.92 42.18
N LEU A 204 -10.49 9.99 41.03
CA LEU A 204 -11.87 10.45 40.92
C LEU A 204 -12.83 9.57 41.72
N ALA A 205 -12.69 8.24 41.62
CA ALA A 205 -13.50 7.31 42.39
C ALA A 205 -13.29 7.47 43.91
N GLY A 206 -12.05 7.66 44.35
CA GLY A 206 -11.70 7.89 45.75
C GLY A 206 -12.28 9.19 46.31
N ILE A 207 -12.14 10.30 45.56
CA ILE A 207 -12.71 11.60 45.93
C ILE A 207 -14.24 11.50 46.01
N ALA A 208 -14.89 10.88 45.01
CA ALA A 208 -16.34 10.67 45.03
C ALA A 208 -16.80 9.85 46.25
N LEU A 209 -16.01 8.84 46.65
CA LEU A 209 -16.31 7.99 47.80
C LEU A 209 -16.12 8.72 49.13
N LEU A 210 -15.09 9.58 49.24
CA LEU A 210 -14.86 10.45 50.39
C LEU A 210 -15.96 11.50 50.55
N ILE A 211 -16.36 12.17 49.45
CA ILE A 211 -17.50 13.11 49.45
C ILE A 211 -18.76 12.39 49.91
N ARG A 212 -19.04 11.20 49.36
CA ARG A 212 -20.20 10.38 49.73
C ARG A 212 -20.21 9.96 51.21
N ARG A 213 -19.04 9.73 51.81
CA ARG A 213 -18.90 9.43 53.25
C ARG A 213 -19.10 10.65 54.12
N ARG A 214 -18.67 11.84 53.68
CA ARG A 214 -18.81 13.10 54.43
C ARG A 214 -20.23 13.66 54.42
N THR A 215 -21.02 13.37 53.38
CA THR A 215 -22.43 13.76 53.27
C THR A 215 -23.41 12.79 53.96
N ARG A 216 -22.94 11.87 54.80
CA ARG A 216 -23.76 10.99 55.61
C ARG A 216 -23.53 11.21 57.09
#